data_AF-A0A8T0FUX4-F1
#
_entry.id   AF-A0A8T0FUX4-F1
#
_cell.length_a   1.000
_cell.length_b   1.000
_cell.length_c   1.000
_cell.angle_alpha   90.00
_cell.angle_beta   90.00
_cell.angle_gamma   90.00
#
_symmetry.space_group_name_H-M   'P 1'
#
loop_
_entity.id
_entity.type
_entity.pdbx_description
1 polymer ?
#
loop_
_entity_poly.entity_id
_entity_poly.type
_entity_poly.pdbx_seq_one_letter_code
_entity_poly.pdbx_strand_id
1 'polypeptide(L)'
;MFIMRTEVVNAYTELNDPIVQRSRFEVQAQDKAAGDDEAQVVDENFCTALEYGLPPTGGWGMGIDRFTMILTDTNNIKEVLAFPAMKPEINKPKEQEGEFEKNVENKK
;
A
#
# COMPACT_ATOMS: atom_id res chain seq x y z
N MET A 1 -7.99 -14.76 -4.91
CA MET A 1 -8.08 -15.10 -6.35
C MET A 1 -6.70 -14.93 -6.96
N PHE A 2 -6.24 -15.96 -7.69
CA PHE A 2 -4.95 -15.93 -8.37
C PHE A 2 -5.14 -15.98 -9.88
N ILE A 3 -4.43 -15.11 -10.60
CA ILE A 3 -4.38 -15.07 -12.07
C ILE A 3 -2.91 -14.92 -12.47
N MET A 4 -2.45 -15.71 -13.44
CA MET A 4 -1.05 -15.67 -13.92
C MET A 4 0.00 -15.76 -12.79
N ARG A 5 -0.24 -16.61 -11.77
CA ARG A 5 0.61 -16.79 -10.57
C ARG A 5 0.73 -15.55 -9.67
N THR A 6 -0.12 -14.54 -9.87
CA THR A 6 -0.18 -13.34 -9.02
C THR A 6 -1.50 -13.28 -8.27
N GLU A 7 -1.46 -12.74 -7.06
CA GLU A 7 -2.67 -12.49 -6.26
C GLU A 7 -3.33 -11.19 -6.73
N VAL A 8 -4.58 -11.29 -7.20
CA VAL A 8 -5.35 -10.14 -7.71
C VAL A 8 -6.43 -9.70 -6.72
N VAL A 9 -7.03 -10.65 -6.01
CA VAL A 9 -8.14 -10.39 -5.07
C VAL A 9 -7.90 -11.15 -3.78
N ASN A 10 -8.13 -10.48 -2.65
CA ASN A 10 -8.33 -11.10 -1.35
C ASN A 10 -9.78 -10.88 -0.89
N ALA A 11 -10.40 -11.91 -0.32
CA ALA A 11 -11.75 -11.83 0.20
C ALA A 11 -11.94 -12.83 1.34
N TYR A 12 -12.66 -12.42 2.38
CA TYR A 12 -12.91 -13.23 3.56
C TYR A 12 -14.24 -12.83 4.22
N THR A 13 -14.84 -13.76 4.95
CA THR A 13 -15.90 -13.40 5.89
C THR A 13 -15.26 -12.65 7.04
N GLU A 14 -15.76 -11.44 7.30
CA GLU A 14 -15.21 -10.59 8.35
C GLU A 14 -15.35 -11.28 9.71
N LEU A 15 -14.29 -11.22 10.51
CA LEU A 15 -14.35 -11.69 11.88
C LEU A 15 -15.11 -10.65 12.70
N ASN A 16 -16.31 -11.03 13.14
CA ASN A 16 -17.19 -10.15 13.91
C ASN A 16 -17.24 -10.49 15.42
N ASP A 17 -16.48 -11.50 15.86
CA ASP A 17 -16.34 -11.82 17.29
C ASP A 17 -15.20 -10.98 17.92
N PRO A 18 -15.51 -10.03 18.83
CA PRO A 18 -14.52 -9.15 19.42
C PRO A 18 -13.51 -9.90 20.32
N ILE A 19 -13.91 -10.99 20.96
CA ILE A 19 -13.03 -11.75 21.86
C ILE A 19 -11.99 -12.49 21.02
N VAL A 20 -12.42 -13.13 19.94
CA VAL A 20 -11.51 -13.80 19.02
C VAL A 20 -10.61 -12.78 18.33
N GLN A 21 -11.14 -11.62 17.92
CA GLN A 21 -10.32 -10.57 17.32
C GLN A 21 -9.23 -10.07 18.29
N ARG A 22 -9.56 -9.83 19.57
CA ARG A 22 -8.59 -9.42 20.59
C ARG A 22 -7.50 -10.47 20.80
N SER A 23 -7.85 -11.75 20.90
CA SER A 23 -6.86 -12.84 21.00
C SER A 23 -5.93 -12.92 19.80
N ARG A 24 -6.41 -12.63 18.59
CA ARG A 24 -5.58 -12.60 17.37
C ARG A 24 -4.62 -11.42 17.39
N PHE A 25 -5.06 -10.26 17.87
CA PHE A 25 -4.17 -9.12 18.07
C PHE A 25 -3.10 -9.38 19.13
N GLU A 26 -3.41 -10.10 20.21
CA GLU A 26 -2.41 -10.51 21.22
C GLU A 26 -1.33 -11.41 20.62
N VAL A 27 -1.71 -12.37 19.77
CA VAL A 27 -0.74 -13.22 19.04
C VAL A 27 0.12 -12.37 18.09
N GLN A 28 -0.49 -11.47 17.32
CA GLN A 28 0.25 -10.56 16.42
C GLN A 28 1.20 -9.63 17.19
N ALA A 29 0.84 -9.20 18.39
CA ALA A 29 1.73 -8.43 19.26
C ALA A 29 2.93 -9.24 19.74
N GLN A 30 2.75 -10.55 19.99
CA GLN A 30 3.85 -11.46 20.31
C GLN A 30 4.77 -11.66 19.10
N ASP A 31 4.22 -11.84 17.90
CA ASP A 31 4.98 -11.96 16.66
C ASP A 31 5.80 -10.69 16.38
N LYS A 32 5.20 -9.51 16.62
CA LYS A 32 5.90 -8.23 16.55
C LYS A 32 7.05 -8.14 17.56
N ALA A 33 6.85 -8.59 18.80
CA ALA A 33 7.90 -8.64 19.81
C ALA A 33 9.02 -9.64 19.46
N ALA A 34 8.70 -10.68 18.68
CA ALA A 34 9.65 -11.64 18.13
C ALA A 34 10.43 -11.10 16.90
N GLY A 35 10.08 -9.91 16.40
CA GLY A 35 10.80 -9.21 15.33
C GLY A 35 10.11 -9.22 13.97
N ASP A 36 8.81 -9.56 13.90
CA ASP A 36 8.01 -9.40 12.68
C ASP A 36 7.52 -7.95 12.52
N ASP A 37 8.12 -7.20 11.59
CA ASP A 37 7.76 -5.82 11.28
C ASP A 37 6.43 -5.69 10.51
N GLU A 38 5.94 -6.78 9.89
CA GLU A 38 4.67 -6.81 9.15
C GLU A 38 3.47 -7.19 10.04
N ALA A 39 3.72 -7.59 11.28
CA ALA A 39 2.69 -7.96 12.24
C ALA A 39 1.77 -6.79 12.59
N GLN A 40 0.48 -7.10 12.72
CA GLN A 40 -0.55 -6.10 12.96
C GLN A 40 -0.47 -5.53 14.38
N VAL A 41 -0.78 -4.24 14.55
CA VAL A 41 -0.84 -3.59 15.87
C VAL A 41 -2.20 -3.83 16.51
N VAL A 42 -2.22 -3.96 17.84
CA VAL A 42 -3.46 -4.05 18.61
C VAL A 42 -4.23 -2.73 18.51
N ASP A 43 -5.44 -2.77 17.97
CA ASP A 43 -6.37 -1.63 17.93
C ASP A 43 -7.58 -1.89 18.84
N GLU A 44 -7.54 -1.30 20.04
CA GLU A 44 -8.61 -1.42 21.03
C GLU A 44 -9.88 -0.65 20.62
N ASN A 45 -9.76 0.42 19.83
CA ASN A 45 -10.92 1.15 19.35
C ASN A 45 -11.69 0.32 18.33
N PHE A 46 -10.97 -0.40 17.46
CA PHE A 46 -11.58 -1.36 16.53
C PHE A 46 -12.27 -2.51 17.28
N CYS A 47 -11.63 -3.09 18.31
CA CYS A 47 -12.26 -4.13 19.13
C CYS A 47 -13.52 -3.61 19.84
N THR A 48 -13.46 -2.40 20.40
CA THR A 48 -14.62 -1.75 21.03
C THR A 48 -15.75 -1.55 20.02
N ALA A 49 -15.44 -1.17 18.77
CA ALA A 49 -16.44 -1.05 17.71
C ALA A 49 -17.10 -2.41 17.37
N LEU A 50 -16.35 -3.51 17.38
CA LEU A 50 -16.90 -4.86 17.19
C LEU A 50 -17.82 -5.28 18.35
N GLU A 51 -17.53 -4.85 19.57
CA GLU A 51 -18.38 -5.10 20.77
C GLU A 51 -19.75 -4.43 20.67
N TYR A 52 -19.88 -3.30 19.94
CA TYR A 52 -21.18 -2.71 19.62
C TYR A 52 -22.01 -3.52 18.62
N GLY A 53 -21.40 -4.51 17.97
CA GLY A 53 -22.06 -5.46 17.08
C GLY A 53 -21.83 -5.17 15.60
N LEU A 54 -20.87 -5.88 15.01
CA LEU A 54 -20.71 -5.96 13.56
C LEU A 54 -21.62 -7.08 13.00
N PRO A 55 -22.57 -6.77 12.08
CA PRO A 55 -23.35 -7.79 11.40
C PRO A 55 -22.47 -8.77 10.61
N PRO A 56 -22.96 -9.98 10.28
CA PRO A 56 -22.26 -10.88 9.38
C PRO A 56 -21.92 -10.17 8.05
N THR A 57 -20.62 -9.89 7.85
CA THR A 57 -20.12 -9.04 6.76
C THR A 57 -19.06 -9.81 5.96
N GLY A 58 -18.94 -9.52 4.67
CA GLY A 58 -17.88 -10.03 3.81
C GLY A 58 -16.97 -8.89 3.35
N GLY A 59 -15.66 -9.08 3.48
CA GLY A 59 -14.63 -8.18 2.98
C GLY A 59 -14.16 -8.61 1.60
N TRP A 60 -13.82 -7.62 0.77
CA TRP A 60 -13.23 -7.84 -0.56
C TRP A 60 -12.25 -6.72 -0.88
N GLY A 61 -11.08 -7.10 -1.40
CA GLY A 61 -10.06 -6.17 -1.88
C GLY A 61 -9.44 -6.67 -3.18
N MET A 62 -9.23 -5.77 -4.13
CA MET A 62 -8.60 -6.06 -5.42
C MET A 62 -7.48 -5.08 -5.73
N GLY A 63 -6.36 -5.61 -6.20
CA GLY A 63 -5.24 -4.79 -6.69
C GLY A 63 -5.55 -4.25 -8.08
N ILE A 64 -5.90 -2.97 -8.19
CA ILE A 64 -6.23 -2.31 -9.47
C ILE A 64 -5.04 -2.33 -10.43
N ASP A 65 -3.83 -2.10 -9.94
CA ASP A 65 -2.61 -2.12 -10.75
C ASP A 65 -2.39 -3.50 -11.35
N ARG A 66 -2.49 -4.56 -10.54
CA ARG A 66 -2.35 -5.95 -11.02
C ARG A 66 -3.45 -6.34 -11.97
N PHE A 67 -4.68 -5.92 -11.71
CA PHE A 67 -5.79 -6.15 -12.63
C PHE A 67 -5.54 -5.47 -13.98
N THR A 68 -5.07 -4.23 -13.97
CA THR A 68 -4.72 -3.47 -15.18
C THR A 68 -3.55 -4.12 -15.91
N MET A 69 -2.53 -4.60 -15.20
CA MET A 69 -1.39 -5.32 -15.78
C MET A 69 -1.82 -6.55 -16.58
N ILE A 70 -2.80 -7.30 -16.06
CA ILE A 70 -3.36 -8.46 -16.76
C ILE A 70 -4.11 -8.04 -18.02
N LEU A 71 -4.88 -6.95 -17.95
CA LEU A 71 -5.62 -6.44 -19.11
C LEU A 71 -4.72 -5.87 -20.21
N THR A 72 -3.54 -5.36 -19.84
CA THR A 72 -2.59 -4.75 -20.78
C THR A 72 -1.46 -5.70 -21.20
N ASP A 73 -1.49 -6.97 -20.75
CA ASP A 73 -0.42 -7.96 -20.96
C ASP A 73 0.98 -7.45 -20.55
N THR A 74 1.03 -6.73 -19.42
CA THR A 74 2.28 -6.16 -18.89
C THR A 74 2.77 -6.94 -17.68
N ASN A 75 4.07 -7.28 -17.69
CA ASN A 75 4.71 -8.02 -16.58
C ASN A 75 5.35 -7.11 -15.52
N ASN A 76 5.31 -5.79 -15.71
CA ASN A 76 5.90 -4.79 -14.81
C ASN A 76 4.88 -3.73 -14.41
N ILE A 77 4.69 -3.51 -13.10
CA ILE A 77 3.73 -2.54 -12.55
C ILE A 77 4.02 -1.10 -12.99
N LYS A 78 5.27 -0.78 -13.32
CA LYS A 78 5.64 0.57 -13.77
C LYS A 78 4.99 0.98 -15.09
N GLU A 79 4.57 0.01 -15.91
CA GLU A 79 3.91 0.27 -17.20
C GLU A 79 2.46 0.73 -17.03
N VAL A 80 1.84 0.46 -15.87
CA VAL A 80 0.44 0.85 -15.57
C VAL A 80 0.35 2.03 -14.60
N LEU A 81 1.48 2.56 -14.15
CA LEU A 81 1.57 3.72 -13.27
C LEU A 81 2.02 4.94 -14.07
N ALA A 82 1.25 6.03 -14.03
CA ALA A 82 1.60 7.26 -14.75
C ALA A 82 2.95 7.86 -14.29
N PHE A 83 3.23 7.79 -12.98
CA PHE A 83 4.48 8.26 -12.37
C PHE A 83 4.94 7.23 -11.34
N PRO A 84 5.70 6.19 -11.74
CA PRO A 84 6.14 5.16 -10.81
C PRO A 84 7.21 5.71 -9.86
N ALA A 85 7.28 5.17 -8.64
CA ALA A 85 8.36 5.49 -7.71
C ALA A 85 9.71 5.02 -8.29
N MET A 86 10.61 5.98 -8.51
CA MET A 86 11.95 5.73 -9.04
C MET A 86 13.00 6.09 -7.99
N LYS A 87 14.11 5.35 -7.98
CA LYS A 87 15.27 5.72 -7.16
C LYS A 87 15.85 7.02 -7.74
N PRO A 88 16.15 8.03 -6.91
CA PRO A 88 16.75 9.27 -7.39
C PRO A 88 18.14 8.99 -7.99
N GLU A 89 18.49 9.70 -9.06
CA GLU A 89 19.84 9.61 -9.62
C GLU A 89 20.84 10.36 -8.72
N ILE A 90 21.84 9.65 -8.21
CA ILE A 90 22.76 10.14 -7.16
C ILE A 90 23.82 11.12 -7.72
N ASN A 91 23.91 11.33 -9.04
CA ASN A 91 24.93 12.21 -9.65
C ASN A 91 24.52 12.75 -11.03
N LYS A 92 23.60 13.71 -11.08
CA LYS A 92 23.58 14.69 -12.18
C LYS A 92 23.94 16.06 -11.60
N PRO A 93 25.02 16.72 -12.07
CA PRO A 93 25.22 18.13 -11.79
C PRO A 93 23.92 18.85 -12.17
N LYS A 94 23.42 19.73 -11.30
CA LYS A 94 22.27 20.58 -11.60
C LYS A 94 22.59 21.33 -12.91
N GLU A 95 21.95 20.95 -14.00
CA GLU A 95 21.99 21.74 -15.23
C GLU A 95 21.41 23.11 -14.90
N GLN A 96 22.11 24.14 -15.38
CA GLN A 96 22.07 25.50 -14.88
C GLN A 96 20.69 26.14 -15.10
N GLU A 97 19.88 26.27 -14.04
CA GLU A 97 18.69 27.14 -14.02
C GLU A 97 19.05 28.66 -13.99
N GLY A 98 20.33 29.03 -14.19
CA GLY A 98 20.83 30.39 -13.94
C GLY A 98 21.13 31.27 -15.16
N GLU A 99 20.96 30.80 -16.40
CA GLU A 99 21.30 31.62 -17.60
C GLU A 99 20.13 32.45 -18.16
N PHE A 100 18.89 32.23 -17.72
CA PHE A 100 17.76 33.02 -18.22
C PHE A 100 17.66 34.42 -17.60
N GLU A 101 18.03 34.60 -16.32
CA GLU A 101 17.92 35.91 -15.65
C GLU A 101 19.04 36.89 -16.05
N LYS A 102 20.27 36.41 -16.26
CA LYS A 102 21.42 37.28 -16.63
C LYS A 102 21.29 37.89 -18.03
N ASN A 103 20.59 37.22 -18.95
CA ASN A 103 20.38 37.72 -20.30
C ASN A 103 19.29 38.80 -20.40
N VAL A 104 18.46 38.96 -19.36
CA VAL A 104 17.43 40.01 -19.30
C VAL A 104 17.98 41.30 -18.67
N GLU A 105 18.88 41.19 -17.69
CA GLU A 105 19.53 42.36 -17.08
C GLU A 105 20.57 43.05 -17.96
N ASN A 106 21.29 42.31 -18.83
CA ASN A 106 22.24 42.89 -19.78
C ASN A 106 21.59 43.54 -21.02
N LYS A 107 20.26 43.65 -21.07
CA LYS A 107 19.50 44.29 -22.16
C LYS A 107 18.78 45.58 -21.75
N LYS A 108 19.09 46.16 -20.60
CA LYS A 108 18.67 47.52 -20.20
C LYS A 108 19.83 48.50 -20.19
#